data_AF-A0A060TBR8-F1
#
_entry.id   AF-A0A060TBR8-F1
#
_cell.length_a   1.000
_cell.length_b   1.000
_cell.length_c   1.000
_cell.angle_alpha   90.00
_cell.angle_beta   90.00
_cell.angle_gamma   90.00
#
_symmetry.space_group_name_H-M   'P 1'
#
loop_
_entity.id
_entity.type
_entity.pdbx_description
1 polymer ?
#
loop_
_entity_poly.entity_id
_entity_poly.type
_entity_poly.pdbx_seq_one_letter_code
_entity_poly.pdbx_strand_id
1 'polypeptide(L)'
;MFTSSPRSLYTTPKLDPPRTGTDRTHDAVYPRYKARPEIPIPIIATMSSSFIAEIANYRVHHLNSVNVALHRVCIPAVYFTMMVPMTLLSLPHNAYVNLATVVASLYSAYYLSLDVPYGLIGSGLMAALAYGGTKFQLTYGPRLALLASLAIWILSGVGQAYGHKYHEGGAPAAGENPKQAFLMPPLFVVVELGTSLGYRRSLMQTIDRHIQESRNKD
;
A
#
# COMPACT_ATOMS: atom_id res chain seq x y z
N MET A 1 22.32 -66.93 21.41
CA MET A 1 21.92 -65.94 22.44
C MET A 1 21.18 -64.82 21.71
N PHE A 2 19.90 -64.64 22.06
CA PHE A 2 18.98 -63.52 21.76
C PHE A 2 19.71 -62.14 21.77
N THR A 3 19.36 -61.05 21.04
CA THR A 3 18.10 -60.61 20.42
C THR A 3 18.27 -59.34 19.57
N SER A 4 17.48 -59.27 18.50
CA SER A 4 16.64 -58.16 17.99
C SER A 4 17.20 -56.78 17.64
N SER A 5 17.00 -56.46 16.34
CA SER A 5 16.87 -55.13 15.73
C SER A 5 15.79 -54.24 16.38
N PRO A 6 15.97 -52.92 16.52
CA PRO A 6 14.92 -52.00 16.92
C PRO A 6 13.94 -51.72 15.77
N ARG A 7 12.67 -52.09 16.00
CA ARG A 7 11.52 -51.80 15.16
C ARG A 7 11.14 -50.31 15.21
N SER A 8 10.71 -49.83 14.05
CA SER A 8 9.94 -48.61 13.76
C SER A 8 9.00 -48.13 14.88
N LEU A 9 9.13 -46.85 15.25
CA LEU A 9 8.17 -46.07 16.04
C LEU A 9 7.63 -44.90 15.20
N TYR A 10 6.88 -45.24 14.15
CA TYR A 10 5.95 -44.30 13.51
C TYR A 10 4.58 -44.95 13.44
N THR A 11 3.85 -44.90 14.56
CA THR A 11 2.40 -45.14 14.58
C THR A 11 1.70 -43.85 14.18
N THR A 12 1.03 -43.87 13.03
CA THR A 12 0.13 -42.80 12.60
C THR A 12 -1.09 -42.73 13.53
N PRO A 13 -1.50 -41.53 14.00
CA PRO A 13 -2.76 -41.39 14.72
C PRO A 13 -3.95 -41.61 13.76
N LYS A 14 -4.92 -42.42 14.19
CA LYS A 14 -6.23 -42.56 13.54
C LYS A 14 -6.96 -41.22 13.59
N LEU A 15 -7.48 -40.77 12.44
CA LEU A 15 -8.37 -39.61 12.33
C LEU A 15 -9.79 -40.01 12.77
N ASP A 16 -10.38 -39.24 13.68
CA ASP A 16 -11.79 -39.35 14.03
C ASP A 16 -12.70 -38.80 12.90
N PRO A 17 -13.92 -39.35 12.71
CA PRO A 17 -14.86 -38.86 11.71
C PRO A 17 -15.45 -37.48 12.09
N PRO A 18 -15.96 -36.71 11.11
CA PRO A 18 -16.31 -35.31 11.32
C PRO A 18 -17.58 -35.15 12.15
N ARG A 19 -17.52 -34.27 13.16
CA ARG A 19 -18.71 -33.81 13.92
C ARG A 19 -19.57 -32.88 13.05
N THR A 20 -20.86 -33.19 13.02
CA THR A 20 -21.95 -32.38 12.48
C THR A 20 -22.47 -31.38 13.52
N GLY A 21 -22.92 -30.20 13.08
CA GLY A 21 -23.58 -29.16 13.91
C GLY A 21 -22.99 -27.76 13.67
N THR A 22 -23.51 -26.98 12.72
CA THR A 22 -24.57 -25.96 12.87
C THR A 22 -24.23 -24.83 13.83
N ASP A 23 -23.66 -23.74 13.31
CA ASP A 23 -24.04 -22.38 13.71
C ASP A 23 -23.78 -21.39 12.55
N ARG A 24 -24.72 -20.50 12.30
CA ARG A 24 -24.72 -19.54 11.20
C ARG A 24 -24.37 -18.15 11.74
N THR A 25 -23.90 -17.30 10.81
CA THR A 25 -23.83 -15.82 10.85
C THR A 25 -22.59 -15.18 11.47
N HIS A 26 -21.43 -15.34 10.81
CA HIS A 26 -20.55 -14.21 10.41
C HIS A 26 -19.36 -14.56 9.50
N ASP A 27 -19.32 -15.73 8.84
CA ASP A 27 -18.09 -16.28 8.22
C ASP A 27 -18.03 -16.20 6.68
N ALA A 28 -18.67 -15.22 6.02
CA ALA A 28 -18.75 -15.16 4.56
C ALA A 28 -17.90 -14.04 3.90
N VAL A 29 -16.65 -13.83 4.33
CA VAL A 29 -15.68 -12.98 3.56
C VAL A 29 -14.23 -13.52 3.56
N TYR A 30 -13.84 -14.48 4.42
CA TYR A 30 -12.45 -14.98 4.42
C TYR A 30 -12.39 -16.50 4.70
N PRO A 31 -11.95 -17.35 3.74
CA PRO A 31 -11.73 -18.76 4.02
C PRO A 31 -10.55 -18.93 5.00
N ARG A 32 -10.75 -19.79 6.02
CA ARG A 32 -9.74 -20.10 7.05
C ARG A 32 -8.46 -20.61 6.40
N TYR A 33 -7.37 -19.86 6.58
CA TYR A 33 -6.01 -20.18 6.16
C TYR A 33 -5.58 -21.56 6.70
N LYS A 34 -5.27 -22.50 5.80
CA LYS A 34 -4.56 -23.74 6.15
C LYS A 34 -3.08 -23.40 6.44
N ALA A 35 -2.52 -24.06 7.45
CA ALA A 35 -1.21 -23.89 8.11
C ALA A 35 -0.17 -22.98 7.40
N ARG A 36 0.28 -21.94 8.13
CA ARG A 36 1.29 -20.96 7.69
C ARG A 36 2.67 -21.62 7.54
N PRO A 37 3.40 -21.41 6.44
CA PRO A 37 4.84 -21.63 6.45
C PRO A 37 5.50 -20.62 7.42
N GLU A 38 6.40 -21.11 8.27
CA GLU A 38 7.08 -20.29 9.27
C GLU A 38 7.91 -19.19 8.60
N ILE A 39 7.58 -17.93 8.91
CA ILE A 39 8.33 -16.76 8.44
C ILE A 39 9.50 -16.55 9.42
N PRO A 40 10.75 -16.50 8.97
CA PRO A 40 11.89 -16.20 9.84
C PRO A 40 11.71 -14.85 10.54
N ILE A 41 11.67 -14.89 11.87
CA ILE A 41 11.44 -13.79 12.80
C ILE A 41 12.79 -13.09 13.00
N PRO A 42 13.10 -11.98 12.31
CA PRO A 42 13.05 -10.71 13.04
C PRO A 42 12.79 -9.47 12.15
N ILE A 43 11.59 -9.33 11.54
CA ILE A 43 10.99 -8.01 11.19
C ILE A 43 9.45 -8.05 11.30
N ILE A 44 8.89 -8.92 12.15
CA ILE A 44 7.42 -9.11 12.27
C ILE A 44 6.85 -8.41 13.50
N ALA A 45 7.70 -8.00 14.46
CA ALA A 45 7.24 -7.52 15.76
C ALA A 45 6.72 -6.07 15.81
N THR A 46 6.69 -5.33 14.70
CA THR A 46 6.34 -3.89 14.72
C THR A 46 5.25 -3.47 13.73
N MET A 47 4.66 -4.41 12.97
CA MET A 47 3.68 -4.07 11.94
C MET A 47 2.27 -4.32 12.44
N SER A 48 1.40 -3.32 12.28
CA SER A 48 -0.02 -3.51 12.54
C SER A 48 -0.61 -4.49 11.52
N SER A 49 -1.55 -5.34 11.95
CA SER A 49 -2.32 -6.18 11.04
C SER A 49 -3.06 -5.35 9.97
N SER A 50 -3.40 -4.10 10.29
CA SER A 50 -4.01 -3.15 9.36
C SER A 50 -3.06 -2.70 8.25
N PHE A 51 -1.76 -2.47 8.50
CA PHE A 51 -0.81 -2.14 7.43
C PHE A 51 -0.75 -3.24 6.38
N ILE A 52 -0.58 -4.50 6.81
CA ILE A 52 -0.46 -5.64 5.89
C ILE A 52 -1.73 -5.77 5.05
N ALA A 53 -2.90 -5.60 5.67
CA ALA A 53 -4.19 -5.63 4.98
C ALA A 53 -4.30 -4.50 3.94
N GLU A 54 -4.02 -3.25 4.31
CA GLU A 54 -4.14 -2.11 3.39
C GLU A 54 -3.15 -2.22 2.22
N ILE A 55 -1.92 -2.69 2.45
CA ILE A 55 -0.93 -2.92 1.37
C ILE A 55 -1.34 -4.09 0.47
N ALA A 56 -1.78 -5.22 1.03
CA ALA A 56 -2.23 -6.35 0.22
C ALA A 56 -3.45 -5.99 -0.66
N ASN A 57 -4.41 -5.25 -0.09
CA ASN A 57 -5.58 -4.74 -0.80
C ASN A 57 -5.21 -3.78 -1.93
N TYR A 58 -4.18 -2.94 -1.74
CA TYR A 58 -3.72 -2.07 -2.83
C TYR A 58 -2.94 -2.88 -3.87
N ARG A 59 -2.06 -3.78 -3.42
CA ARG A 59 -1.13 -4.56 -4.25
C ARG A 59 -1.81 -5.50 -5.24
N VAL A 60 -2.98 -6.04 -4.91
CA VAL A 60 -3.72 -6.97 -5.81
C VAL A 60 -4.06 -6.33 -7.17
N HIS A 61 -4.14 -5.01 -7.24
CA HIS A 61 -4.39 -4.24 -8.47
C HIS A 61 -3.11 -3.71 -9.15
N HIS A 62 -1.93 -4.00 -8.60
CA HIS A 62 -0.64 -3.42 -8.99
C HIS A 62 0.48 -4.47 -8.98
N LEU A 63 0.32 -5.52 -9.78
CA LEU A 63 1.25 -6.64 -9.87
C LEU A 63 2.21 -6.52 -11.05
N ASN A 64 1.79 -5.85 -12.13
CA ASN A 64 2.61 -5.66 -13.31
C ASN A 64 3.69 -4.60 -13.05
N SER A 65 4.96 -4.95 -13.33
CA SER A 65 6.10 -4.08 -13.07
C SER A 65 6.06 -2.76 -13.83
N VAL A 66 5.47 -2.72 -15.03
CA VAL A 66 5.31 -1.48 -15.82
C VAL A 66 4.27 -0.56 -15.17
N ASN A 67 3.14 -1.12 -14.75
CA ASN A 67 2.11 -0.36 -14.03
C ASN A 67 2.64 0.19 -12.70
N VAL A 68 3.39 -0.62 -11.94
CA VAL A 68 4.03 -0.18 -10.70
C VAL A 68 5.05 0.93 -10.97
N ALA A 69 5.86 0.82 -12.03
CA ALA A 69 6.82 1.85 -12.41
C ALA A 69 6.13 3.18 -12.78
N LEU A 70 5.03 3.13 -13.53
CA LEU A 70 4.21 4.31 -13.84
C LEU A 70 3.67 4.95 -12.56
N HIS A 71 3.15 4.17 -11.62
CA HIS A 71 2.69 4.71 -10.33
C HIS A 71 3.80 5.37 -9.52
N ARG A 72 5.00 4.78 -9.45
CA ARG A 72 6.14 5.37 -8.74
C ARG A 72 6.49 6.77 -9.24
N VAL A 73 6.28 7.06 -10.53
CA VAL A 73 6.55 8.37 -11.13
C VAL A 73 5.33 9.29 -11.06
N CYS A 74 4.16 8.80 -11.45
CA CYS A 74 2.95 9.60 -11.60
C CYS A 74 2.30 9.96 -10.26
N ILE A 75 2.37 9.11 -9.23
CA ILE A 75 1.75 9.40 -7.93
C ILE A 75 2.40 10.61 -7.25
N PRO A 76 3.74 10.71 -7.09
CA PRO A 76 4.34 11.92 -6.53
C PRO A 76 3.96 13.19 -7.30
N ALA A 77 3.88 13.11 -8.64
CA ALA A 77 3.45 14.24 -9.47
C ALA A 77 1.98 14.63 -9.23
N VAL A 78 1.07 13.66 -9.20
CA VAL A 78 -0.35 13.91 -8.88
C VAL A 78 -0.48 14.56 -7.51
N TYR A 79 0.14 14.00 -6.47
CA TYR A 79 0.01 14.55 -5.12
C TYR A 79 0.65 15.92 -5.00
N PHE A 80 1.81 16.16 -5.64
CA PHE A 80 2.39 17.51 -5.75
C PHE A 80 1.37 18.52 -6.30
N THR A 81 0.78 18.19 -7.46
CA THR A 81 -0.18 19.09 -8.13
C THR A 81 -1.48 19.29 -7.35
N MET A 82 -1.90 18.29 -6.56
CA MET A 82 -3.04 18.43 -5.65
C MET A 82 -2.75 19.35 -4.46
N MET A 83 -1.50 19.46 -4.00
CA MET A 83 -1.13 20.40 -2.93
C MET A 83 -1.26 21.85 -3.39
N VAL A 84 -0.91 22.17 -4.63
CA VAL A 84 -0.84 23.56 -5.14
C VAL A 84 -2.14 24.36 -4.94
N PRO A 85 -3.35 23.91 -5.33
CA PRO A 85 -4.57 24.67 -5.07
C PRO A 85 -4.87 24.82 -3.57
N MET A 86 -4.46 23.86 -2.73
CA MET A 86 -4.66 23.94 -1.28
C MET A 86 -3.79 25.05 -0.65
N THR A 87 -2.70 25.45 -1.27
CA THR A 87 -1.83 26.54 -0.78
C THR A 87 -2.53 27.90 -0.78
N LEU A 88 -3.59 28.07 -1.59
CA LEU A 88 -4.35 29.32 -1.68
C LEU A 88 -5.10 29.63 -0.36
N LEU A 89 -5.42 28.60 0.43
CA LEU A 89 -5.95 28.76 1.77
C LEU A 89 -4.79 28.73 2.77
N SER A 90 -4.18 29.89 3.01
CA SER A 90 -3.02 30.08 3.89
C SER A 90 -3.29 31.09 5.01
N LEU A 91 -2.52 30.99 6.10
CA LEU A 91 -2.55 32.00 7.15
C LEU A 91 -1.94 33.33 6.67
N PRO A 92 -2.51 34.49 7.04
CA PRO A 92 -2.05 35.80 6.57
C PRO A 92 -0.57 36.11 6.85
N HIS A 93 0.00 35.54 7.91
CA HIS A 93 1.38 35.82 8.36
C HIS A 93 2.36 34.67 8.09
N ASN A 94 1.89 33.56 7.53
CA ASN A 94 2.76 32.44 7.16
C ASN A 94 2.13 31.61 6.03
N ALA A 95 2.60 31.86 4.80
CA ALA A 95 2.12 31.16 3.62
C ALA A 95 2.39 29.64 3.65
N TYR A 96 3.35 29.18 4.45
CA TYR A 96 3.66 27.75 4.64
C TYR A 96 2.76 27.09 5.68
N VAL A 97 1.93 27.83 6.41
CA VAL A 97 0.85 27.24 7.19
C VAL A 97 -0.43 27.42 6.38
N ASN A 98 -0.77 26.38 5.64
CA ASN A 98 -1.87 26.36 4.68
C ASN A 98 -2.57 25.00 4.64
N LEU A 99 -3.67 24.89 3.89
CA LEU A 99 -4.43 23.64 3.79
C LEU A 99 -3.58 22.46 3.30
N ALA A 100 -2.59 22.67 2.42
CA ALA A 100 -1.69 21.60 1.97
C ALA A 100 -0.89 21.01 3.14
N THR A 101 -0.38 21.86 4.05
CA THR A 101 0.36 21.38 5.24
C THR A 101 -0.55 20.68 6.26
N VAL A 102 -1.80 21.10 6.39
CA VAL A 102 -2.80 20.39 7.21
C VAL A 102 -3.05 19.00 6.63
N VAL A 103 -3.29 18.90 5.32
CA VAL A 103 -3.48 17.62 4.63
C VAL A 103 -2.25 16.72 4.76
N ALA A 104 -1.05 17.25 4.53
CA ALA A 104 0.19 16.50 4.71
C ALA A 104 0.35 15.96 6.15
N SER A 105 -0.05 16.73 7.15
CA SER A 105 -0.03 16.32 8.56
C SER A 105 -1.02 15.19 8.86
N LEU A 106 -2.23 15.25 8.27
CA LEU A 106 -3.23 14.18 8.39
C LEU A 106 -2.75 12.87 7.74
N TYR A 107 -2.13 12.96 6.56
CA TYR A 107 -1.50 11.80 5.93
C TYR A 107 -0.37 11.23 6.79
N SER A 108 0.47 12.10 7.36
CA SER A 108 1.57 11.70 8.25
C SER A 108 1.06 10.92 9.46
N ALA A 109 0.02 11.43 10.14
CA ALA A 109 -0.62 10.75 11.26
C ALA A 109 -1.20 9.39 10.86
N TYR A 110 -1.88 9.31 9.71
CA TYR A 110 -2.40 8.06 9.18
C TYR A 110 -1.29 7.05 8.89
N TYR A 111 -0.22 7.45 8.20
CA TYR A 111 0.87 6.53 7.84
C TYR A 111 1.65 6.03 9.04
N LEU A 112 1.92 6.92 10.01
CA LEU A 112 2.55 6.54 11.29
C LEU A 112 1.69 5.56 12.09
N SER A 113 0.36 5.65 11.99
CA SER A 113 -0.55 4.68 12.63
C SER A 113 -0.52 3.29 11.99
N LEU A 114 -0.10 3.17 10.73
CA LEU A 114 -0.01 1.89 10.04
C LEU A 114 1.35 1.19 10.31
N ASP A 115 2.45 1.88 10.05
CA ASP A 115 3.81 1.40 10.27
C ASP A 115 4.76 2.58 10.48
N VAL A 116 5.47 2.64 11.61
CA VAL A 116 6.31 3.79 11.95
C VAL A 116 7.44 4.04 10.95
N PRO A 117 8.26 3.03 10.54
CA PRO A 117 9.32 3.25 9.56
C PRO A 117 8.83 3.78 8.22
N TYR A 118 7.85 3.14 7.59
CA TYR A 118 7.27 3.63 6.33
C TYR A 118 6.51 4.93 6.53
N GLY A 119 5.87 5.11 7.69
CA GLY A 119 5.16 6.31 8.08
C GLY A 119 6.06 7.52 8.17
N LEU A 120 7.27 7.40 8.72
CA LEU A 120 8.25 8.49 8.77
C LEU A 120 8.69 8.92 7.37
N ILE A 121 9.01 7.97 6.49
CA ILE A 121 9.41 8.26 5.10
C ILE A 121 8.23 8.87 4.33
N GLY A 122 7.03 8.31 4.48
CA GLY A 122 5.80 8.84 3.88
C GLY A 122 5.46 10.24 4.38
N SER A 123 5.68 10.52 5.67
CA SER A 123 5.50 11.87 6.24
C SER A 123 6.49 12.86 5.62
N GLY A 124 7.75 12.46 5.46
CA GLY A 124 8.76 13.26 4.76
C GLY A 124 8.38 13.56 3.31
N LEU A 125 7.88 12.56 2.57
CA LEU A 125 7.35 12.74 1.22
C LEU A 125 6.21 13.77 1.21
N MET A 126 5.18 13.57 2.04
CA MET A 126 4.02 14.46 2.07
C MET A 126 4.39 15.90 2.46
N ALA A 127 5.28 16.05 3.45
CA ALA A 127 5.81 17.36 3.84
C ALA A 127 6.58 18.03 2.70
N ALA A 128 7.43 17.29 1.97
CA ALA A 128 8.17 17.80 0.82
C ALA A 128 7.24 18.24 -0.32
N LEU A 129 6.17 17.48 -0.59
CA LEU A 129 5.17 17.84 -1.61
C LEU A 129 4.40 19.11 -1.22
N ALA A 130 3.95 19.24 0.04
CA ALA A 130 3.25 20.43 0.51
C ALA A 130 4.15 21.68 0.53
N TYR A 131 5.38 21.53 1.02
CA TYR A 131 6.38 22.60 1.00
C TYR A 131 6.71 23.01 -0.45
N GLY A 132 6.95 22.03 -1.32
CA GLY A 132 7.25 22.24 -2.73
C GLY A 132 6.11 22.94 -3.46
N GLY A 133 4.86 22.51 -3.24
CA GLY A 133 3.68 23.14 -3.82
C GLY A 133 3.51 24.60 -3.38
N THR A 134 3.77 24.88 -2.09
CA THR A 134 3.75 26.25 -1.55
C THR A 134 4.84 27.10 -2.19
N LYS A 135 6.09 26.60 -2.23
CA LYS A 135 7.22 27.29 -2.85
C LYS A 135 6.96 27.55 -4.34
N PHE A 136 6.41 26.57 -5.06
CA PHE A 136 6.06 26.68 -6.47
C PHE A 136 5.01 27.77 -6.71
N GLN A 137 3.94 27.78 -5.92
CA GLN A 137 2.90 28.81 -5.99
C GLN A 137 3.45 30.21 -5.70
N LEU A 138 4.29 30.37 -4.67
CA LEU A 138 4.89 31.66 -4.30
C LEU A 138 5.87 32.18 -5.36
N THR A 139 6.59 31.28 -6.03
CA THR A 139 7.60 31.63 -7.04
C THR A 139 6.97 32.07 -8.36
N TYR A 140 5.95 31.37 -8.82
CA TYR A 140 5.36 31.57 -10.16
C TYR A 140 4.01 32.30 -10.14
N GLY A 141 3.49 32.58 -8.95
CA GLY A 141 2.16 33.14 -8.75
C GLY A 141 1.04 32.12 -8.96
N PRO A 142 -0.17 32.40 -8.43
CA PRO A 142 -1.26 31.43 -8.39
C PRO A 142 -1.72 30.99 -9.79
N ARG A 143 -1.84 31.91 -10.75
CA ARG A 143 -2.36 31.59 -12.08
C ARG A 143 -1.49 30.57 -12.83
N LEU A 144 -0.18 30.83 -12.92
CA LEU A 144 0.73 29.93 -13.64
C LEU A 144 0.89 28.61 -12.88
N ALA A 145 1.02 28.66 -11.56
CA ALA A 145 1.16 27.46 -10.75
C ALA A 145 -0.05 26.51 -10.88
N LEU A 146 -1.28 27.05 -10.89
CA LEU A 146 -2.50 26.26 -11.07
C LEU A 146 -2.60 25.65 -12.48
N LEU A 147 -2.31 26.42 -13.53
CA LEU A 147 -2.35 25.92 -14.92
C LEU A 147 -1.31 24.83 -15.16
N ALA A 148 -0.08 25.04 -14.68
CA ALA A 148 0.98 24.04 -14.75
C ALA A 148 0.62 22.78 -13.96
N SER A 149 0.05 22.94 -12.76
CA SER A 149 -0.40 21.82 -11.94
C SER A 149 -1.49 21.02 -12.61
N LEU A 150 -2.47 21.69 -13.22
CA LEU A 150 -3.53 21.01 -13.97
C LEU A 150 -2.97 20.20 -15.15
N ALA A 151 -2.04 20.77 -15.92
CA ALA A 151 -1.41 20.06 -17.03
C ALA A 151 -0.65 18.81 -16.56
N ILE A 152 0.17 18.94 -15.52
CA ILE A 152 0.93 17.82 -14.93
C ILE A 152 0.00 16.76 -14.35
N TRP A 153 -1.09 17.18 -13.68
CA TRP A 153 -2.09 16.28 -13.12
C TRP A 153 -2.77 15.44 -14.22
N ILE A 154 -3.17 16.06 -15.33
CA ILE A 154 -3.76 15.37 -16.49
C ILE A 154 -2.76 14.36 -17.07
N LEU A 155 -1.52 14.80 -17.36
CA LEU A 155 -0.51 13.91 -17.95
C LEU A 155 -0.20 12.71 -17.04
N SER A 156 -0.07 12.96 -15.75
CA SER A 156 0.19 11.91 -14.75
C SER A 156 -1.02 10.98 -14.56
N GLY A 157 -2.24 11.51 -14.65
CA GLY A 157 -3.47 10.74 -14.64
C GLY A 157 -3.59 9.82 -15.86
N VAL A 158 -3.27 10.33 -17.06
CA VAL A 158 -3.23 9.53 -18.29
C VAL A 158 -2.19 8.41 -18.19
N GLY A 159 -1.00 8.69 -17.64
CA GLY A 159 0.03 7.68 -17.42
C GLY A 159 -0.44 6.53 -16.52
N GLN A 160 -1.11 6.84 -15.42
CA GLN A 160 -1.68 5.82 -14.52
C GLN A 160 -2.83 5.05 -15.15
N ALA A 161 -3.74 5.75 -15.85
CA ALA A 161 -4.84 5.12 -16.55
C ALA A 161 -4.33 4.16 -17.64
N TYR A 162 -3.26 4.53 -18.35
CA TYR A 162 -2.56 3.67 -19.29
C TYR A 162 -2.00 2.41 -18.59
N GLY A 163 -1.30 2.60 -17.47
CA GLY A 163 -0.78 1.52 -16.63
C GLY A 163 -1.85 0.50 -16.26
N HIS A 164 -2.94 0.96 -15.64
CA HIS A 164 -4.05 0.09 -15.26
C HIS A 164 -4.69 -0.61 -16.46
N LYS A 165 -5.07 0.15 -17.50
CA LYS A 165 -5.83 -0.38 -18.63
C LYS A 165 -5.05 -1.41 -19.43
N TYR A 166 -3.78 -1.16 -19.73
CA TYR A 166 -3.02 -1.97 -20.66
C TYR A 166 -2.12 -3.02 -19.98
N HIS A 167 -1.77 -2.84 -18.71
CA HIS A 167 -0.84 -3.75 -18.02
C HIS A 167 -1.47 -4.57 -16.88
N GLU A 168 -2.61 -4.14 -16.32
CA GLU A 168 -3.36 -4.93 -15.32
C GLU A 168 -4.70 -5.45 -15.85
N GLY A 169 -5.23 -4.83 -16.92
CA GLY A 169 -6.50 -5.22 -17.54
C GLY A 169 -7.74 -4.91 -16.69
N GLY A 170 -7.56 -4.27 -15.53
CA GLY A 170 -8.63 -3.93 -14.58
C GLY A 170 -8.87 -2.42 -14.49
N ALA A 171 -10.08 -2.05 -14.04
CA ALA A 171 -10.39 -0.68 -13.66
C ALA A 171 -9.58 -0.26 -12.41
N PRO A 172 -9.34 1.05 -12.20
CA PRO A 172 -8.63 1.52 -11.01
C PRO A 172 -9.37 1.10 -9.74
N ALA A 173 -8.63 0.73 -8.69
CA ALA A 173 -9.17 0.46 -7.34
C ALA A 173 -9.95 1.67 -6.75
N ALA A 174 -9.88 2.83 -7.41
CA ALA A 174 -10.52 4.07 -7.00
C ALA A 174 -12.06 4.00 -6.91
N GLY A 175 -12.71 3.09 -7.64
CA GLY A 175 -14.18 3.00 -7.69
C GLY A 175 -14.84 2.43 -6.44
N GLU A 176 -14.13 1.65 -5.63
CA GLU A 176 -14.74 0.81 -4.58
C GLU A 176 -14.38 1.25 -3.16
N ASN A 177 -13.21 1.88 -2.97
CA ASN A 177 -12.74 2.26 -1.63
C ASN A 177 -11.96 3.59 -1.67
N PRO A 178 -12.53 4.69 -1.15
CA PRO A 178 -11.86 6.00 -1.13
C PRO A 178 -10.50 6.00 -0.41
N LYS A 179 -10.32 5.16 0.62
CA LYS A 179 -9.01 5.06 1.31
C LYS A 179 -7.95 4.49 0.38
N GLN A 180 -8.29 3.46 -0.38
CA GLN A 180 -7.41 2.84 -1.37
C GLN A 180 -7.16 3.79 -2.54
N ALA A 181 -8.15 4.61 -2.92
CA ALA A 181 -8.03 5.61 -3.98
C ALA A 181 -7.09 6.77 -3.62
N PHE A 182 -7.17 7.27 -2.38
CA PHE A 182 -6.53 8.54 -1.98
C PHE A 182 -5.47 8.41 -0.90
N LEU A 183 -5.63 7.54 0.10
CA LEU A 183 -4.65 7.49 1.20
C LEU A 183 -3.49 6.57 0.87
N MET A 184 -3.75 5.42 0.26
CA MET A 184 -2.73 4.40 0.03
C MET A 184 -1.70 4.69 -1.06
N PRO A 185 -1.99 5.39 -2.17
CA PRO A 185 -1.04 5.48 -3.27
C PRO A 185 0.35 6.05 -2.90
N PRO A 186 0.48 7.17 -2.14
CA PRO A 186 1.80 7.69 -1.78
C PRO A 186 2.57 6.75 -0.86
N LEU A 187 1.89 6.10 0.09
CA LEU A 187 2.50 5.11 0.97
C LEU A 187 2.96 3.89 0.18
N PHE A 188 2.17 3.43 -0.80
CA PHE A 188 2.55 2.32 -1.66
C PHE A 188 3.83 2.60 -2.44
N VAL A 189 4.00 3.82 -2.98
CA VAL A 189 5.26 4.24 -3.63
C VAL A 189 6.44 4.12 -2.66
N VAL A 190 6.28 4.57 -1.41
CA VAL A 190 7.32 4.46 -0.38
C VAL A 190 7.67 3.00 -0.08
N VAL A 191 6.65 2.13 0.06
CA VAL A 191 6.85 0.68 0.30
C VAL A 191 7.58 0.02 -0.87
N GLU A 192 7.18 0.31 -2.10
CA GLU A 192 7.79 -0.23 -3.32
C GLU A 192 9.26 0.22 -3.47
N LEU A 193 9.55 1.49 -3.20
CA LEU A 193 10.92 2.00 -3.22
C LEU A 193 11.76 1.34 -2.12
N GLY A 194 11.26 1.28 -0.88
CA GLY A 194 11.94 0.58 0.21
C GLY A 194 12.23 -0.89 -0.12
N THR A 195 11.25 -1.58 -0.70
CA THR A 195 11.37 -2.98 -1.14
C THR A 195 12.42 -3.15 -2.23
N SER A 196 12.47 -2.22 -3.21
CA SER A 196 13.48 -2.22 -4.26
C SER A 196 14.90 -2.03 -3.73
N LEU A 197 15.06 -1.26 -2.64
CA LEU A 197 16.32 -1.07 -1.91
C LEU A 197 16.64 -2.21 -0.95
N GLY A 198 15.75 -3.18 -0.82
CA GLY A 198 15.95 -4.39 -0.05
C GLY A 198 15.27 -4.43 1.31
N TYR A 199 14.62 -3.34 1.73
CA TYR A 199 13.90 -3.27 2.98
C TYR A 199 12.63 -4.14 2.94
N ARG A 200 12.50 -5.08 3.89
CA ARG A 200 11.33 -5.98 4.04
C ARG A 200 10.90 -6.73 2.76
N ARG A 201 11.86 -7.08 1.88
CA ARG A 201 11.60 -7.86 0.66
C ARG A 201 10.86 -9.18 0.91
N SER A 202 11.22 -9.91 1.96
CA SER A 202 10.58 -11.19 2.31
C SER A 202 9.09 -11.06 2.62
N LEU A 203 8.68 -9.93 3.23
CA LEU A 203 7.28 -9.64 3.48
C LEU A 203 6.52 -9.42 2.17
N MET A 204 7.03 -8.55 1.29
CA MET A 204 6.37 -8.28 0.01
C MET A 204 6.29 -9.53 -0.87
N GLN A 205 7.34 -10.35 -0.91
CA GLN A 205 7.31 -11.66 -1.58
C GLN A 205 6.25 -12.58 -1.00
N THR A 206 6.06 -12.56 0.32
CA THR A 206 5.02 -13.34 0.98
C THR A 206 3.62 -12.85 0.60
N ILE A 207 3.40 -11.53 0.55
CA ILE A 207 2.13 -10.92 0.11
C ILE A 207 1.86 -11.29 -1.36
N ASP A 208 2.83 -11.10 -2.25
CA ASP A 208 2.69 -11.39 -3.68
C ASP A 208 2.37 -12.87 -3.93
N ARG A 209 3.04 -13.80 -3.22
CA ARG A 209 2.75 -15.24 -3.30
C ARG A 209 1.30 -15.56 -2.89
N HIS A 210 0.83 -15.03 -1.77
CA HIS A 210 -0.56 -15.26 -1.33
C HIS A 210 -1.58 -14.71 -2.33
N ILE A 211 -1.31 -13.56 -2.93
CA ILE A 211 -2.17 -12.99 -3.98
C ILE A 211 -2.24 -13.92 -5.20
N GLN A 212 -1.10 -14.43 -5.65
CA GLN A 212 -1.03 -15.36 -6.79
C GLN A 212 -1.73 -16.69 -6.51
N GLU A 213 -1.52 -17.27 -5.32
CA GLU A 213 -2.18 -18.51 -4.91
C GLU A 213 -3.70 -18.38 -4.84
N SER A 214 -4.22 -17.21 -4.46
CA SER A 214 -5.66 -16.95 -4.46
C SER A 214 -6.22 -16.86 -5.87
N ARG A 215 -5.53 -16.19 -6.80
CA ARG A 215 -5.97 -16.08 -8.21
C ARG A 215 -5.98 -17.40 -8.98
N ASN A 216 -5.11 -18.35 -8.60
CA ASN A 216 -5.03 -19.66 -9.26
C ASN A 216 -6.13 -20.65 -8.80
N LYS A 217 -6.91 -20.29 -7.78
CA LYS A 217 -8.02 -21.12 -7.26
C LYS A 217 -9.37 -20.77 -7.88
N ASP A 218 -9.45 -19.62 -8.56
CA ASP A 218 -10.62 -19.12 -9.27
C ASP A 218 -10.55 -19.48 -10.76
#